data_AF-A0A6J8AH75-F1
#
_entry.id   AF-A0A6J8AH75-F1
#
_cell.length_a   1.000
_cell.length_b   1.000
_cell.length_c   1.000
_cell.angle_alpha   90.00
_cell.angle_beta   90.00
_cell.angle_gamma   90.00
#
_symmetry.space_group_name_H-M   'P 1'
#
loop_
_entity.id
_entity.type
_entity.pdbx_description
1 polymer ?
#
loop_
_entity_poly.entity_id
_entity_poly.type
_entity_poly.pdbx_seq_one_letter_code
_entity_poly.pdbx_strand_id
1 'polypeptide(L)'
;MASSNNVEIITDTDKCLPIVEHLSMFDFIALDAEGINLGKEGPLTLLQIGTVDDKVYLFDIASNKDLFWKGKLKDILQSKKLVKVIHACAGDSAALYHQFGIKLMNVFDTQVADLVISENKGRRLPPSLKLSDVCQKYSDNAQPLDQKYKLKVKWTNEDGELWARRPLTAEMIEYASNDVTALIPTVYHNQKRILEENKLLPEYKTRVEDEINYHIDETASQRKRTRVDGIVECILKDIGKKYKKDTKFLDITDEDDIYAIHHVRYDAEVVSPFIKQLKIESIKARLKELSDQLSTEGNSFIPKARSYGFLRAYQYLPDRDIQAEAKRLQKVLDTLLIAGMVHKYSLTTKINVIAPYEKDALQSIRPRSQHDSTINPVLLSLYWQKQEKDIDFEIERLQITGRGYNIPQGKYKWLKYKCSHNVPDEIQMKAQRHIANLDKTFGKGKYSA
;
A
#
# COMPACT_ATOMS: atom_id res chain seq x y z
N MET A 1 -9.13 4.55 -28.43
CA MET A 1 -7.77 5.10 -28.34
C MET A 1 -7.89 6.59 -28.15
N ALA A 2 -7.43 7.15 -27.03
CA ALA A 2 -7.21 8.59 -26.99
C ALA A 2 -6.15 8.90 -28.06
N SER A 3 -6.50 9.73 -29.04
CA SER A 3 -5.50 10.19 -30.01
C SER A 3 -4.42 10.95 -29.24
N SER A 4 -3.15 10.87 -29.67
CA SER A 4 -2.02 11.53 -29.01
C SER A 4 -2.16 13.05 -28.83
N ASN A 5 -3.20 13.66 -29.42
CA ASN A 5 -3.50 15.09 -29.36
C ASN A 5 -4.34 15.50 -28.13
N ASN A 6 -4.76 14.56 -27.29
CA ASN A 6 -5.67 14.83 -26.16
C ASN A 6 -4.99 14.83 -24.78
N VAL A 7 -3.68 14.59 -24.71
CA VAL A 7 -2.93 14.54 -23.46
C VAL A 7 -1.95 15.71 -23.37
N GLU A 8 -2.03 16.50 -22.30
CA GLU A 8 -1.13 17.64 -22.06
C GLU A 8 -0.35 17.45 -20.76
N ILE A 9 0.98 17.59 -20.81
CA ILE A 9 1.86 17.54 -19.64
C ILE A 9 2.09 18.97 -19.12
N ILE A 10 1.75 19.20 -17.86
CA ILE A 10 1.82 20.51 -17.22
C ILE A 10 2.97 20.54 -16.22
N THR A 11 3.98 21.35 -16.52
CA THR A 11 5.14 21.62 -15.65
C THR A 11 5.20 23.08 -15.22
N ASP A 12 4.47 23.96 -15.89
CA ASP A 12 4.53 25.42 -15.73
C ASP A 12 3.27 25.96 -15.04
N THR A 13 3.46 26.91 -14.11
CA THR A 13 2.37 27.46 -13.31
C THR A 13 1.45 28.39 -14.10
N ASP A 14 1.98 29.11 -15.09
CA ASP A 14 1.21 30.07 -15.88
C ASP A 14 0.26 29.34 -16.83
N LYS A 15 0.68 28.18 -17.35
CA LYS A 15 -0.20 27.25 -18.08
C LYS A 15 -1.20 26.53 -17.17
N CYS A 16 -0.79 26.20 -15.94
CA CYS A 16 -1.63 25.44 -15.00
C CYS A 16 -2.88 26.21 -14.59
N LEU A 17 -2.77 27.52 -14.35
CA LEU A 17 -3.87 28.38 -13.91
C LEU A 17 -5.13 28.32 -14.81
N PRO A 18 -5.07 28.64 -16.12
CA PRO A 18 -6.25 28.62 -16.98
C PRO A 18 -6.83 27.21 -17.14
N ILE A 19 -5.98 26.17 -17.05
CA ILE A 19 -6.44 24.77 -17.06
C ILE A 19 -7.25 24.47 -15.80
N VAL A 20 -6.77 24.86 -14.63
CA VAL A 20 -7.48 24.67 -13.36
C VAL A 20 -8.80 25.44 -13.34
N GLU A 21 -8.84 26.65 -13.88
CA GLU A 21 -10.08 27.42 -14.05
C GLU A 21 -11.09 26.68 -14.94
N HIS A 22 -10.65 26.17 -16.09
CA HIS A 22 -11.48 25.35 -16.97
C HIS A 22 -11.98 24.08 -16.27
N LEU A 23 -11.10 23.34 -15.59
CA LEU A 23 -11.44 22.13 -14.83
C LEU A 23 -12.48 22.41 -13.72
N SER A 24 -12.46 23.60 -13.13
CA SER A 24 -13.40 23.99 -12.09
C SER A 24 -14.85 24.17 -12.57
N MET A 25 -15.05 24.26 -13.89
CA MET A 25 -16.38 24.41 -14.50
C MET A 25 -17.12 23.08 -14.67
N PHE A 26 -16.42 21.94 -14.57
CA PHE A 26 -17.04 20.62 -14.68
C PHE A 26 -17.78 20.25 -13.39
N ASP A 27 -18.81 19.41 -13.50
CA ASP A 27 -19.47 18.82 -12.33
C ASP A 27 -18.59 17.75 -11.66
N PHE A 28 -17.85 17.01 -12.49
CA PHE A 28 -16.95 15.96 -12.06
C PHE A 28 -15.75 15.82 -13.01
N ILE A 29 -14.63 15.38 -12.45
CA ILE A 29 -13.40 15.02 -13.17
C ILE A 29 -12.91 13.66 -12.67
N ALA A 30 -12.20 12.92 -13.51
CA ALA A 30 -11.43 11.76 -13.07
C ALA A 30 -10.10 12.22 -12.50
N LEU A 31 -9.64 11.59 -11.42
CA LEU A 31 -8.38 11.89 -10.76
C LEU A 31 -7.67 10.58 -10.42
N ASP A 32 -6.36 10.56 -10.67
CA ASP A 32 -5.46 9.53 -10.18
C ASP A 32 -4.13 10.17 -9.77
N ALA A 33 -3.28 9.41 -9.08
CA ALA A 33 -1.91 9.84 -8.80
C ALA A 33 -0.90 8.70 -9.01
N GLU A 34 0.30 9.07 -9.46
CA GLU A 34 1.43 8.16 -9.52
C GLU A 34 2.60 8.65 -8.69
N GLY A 35 3.40 7.71 -8.23
CA GLY A 35 4.51 7.98 -7.34
C GLY A 35 5.35 6.75 -7.05
N ILE A 36 6.41 6.95 -6.27
CA ILE A 36 7.26 5.84 -5.83
C ILE A 36 6.77 5.35 -4.48
N ASN A 37 6.21 4.13 -4.44
CA ASN A 37 5.55 3.60 -3.23
C ASN A 37 4.53 4.59 -2.64
N LEU A 38 3.69 5.14 -3.52
CA LEU A 38 2.77 6.25 -3.23
C LEU A 38 1.98 6.03 -1.94
N GLY A 39 1.98 7.05 -1.08
CA GLY A 39 1.27 7.06 0.18
C GLY A 39 1.90 8.06 1.15
N LYS A 40 1.84 7.76 2.46
CA LYS A 40 2.38 8.62 3.51
C LYS A 40 3.87 8.99 3.31
N GLU A 41 4.69 8.00 2.94
CA GLU A 41 6.16 8.14 2.92
C GLU A 41 6.76 8.23 1.51
N GLY A 42 6.05 7.70 0.50
CA GLY A 42 6.53 7.58 -0.87
C GLY A 42 6.08 8.75 -1.74
N PRO A 43 6.99 9.41 -2.49
CA PRO A 43 6.70 10.68 -3.15
C PRO A 43 5.60 10.55 -4.21
N LEU A 44 4.68 11.51 -4.21
CA LEU A 44 3.77 11.76 -5.34
C LEU A 44 4.54 12.51 -6.42
N THR A 45 4.59 11.95 -7.62
CA THR A 45 5.39 12.50 -8.73
C THR A 45 4.54 13.01 -9.89
N LEU A 46 3.31 12.50 -10.03
CA LEU A 46 2.41 12.84 -11.12
C LEU A 46 0.97 12.83 -10.62
N LEU A 47 0.19 13.83 -11.03
CA LEU A 47 -1.25 13.87 -10.81
C LEU A 47 -1.95 13.85 -12.17
N GLN A 48 -2.91 12.96 -12.36
CA GLN A 48 -3.64 12.83 -13.62
C GLN A 48 -5.05 13.36 -13.47
N ILE A 49 -5.52 14.19 -14.41
CA ILE A 49 -6.92 14.63 -14.46
C ILE A 49 -7.51 14.31 -15.82
N GLY A 50 -8.57 13.50 -15.82
CA GLY A 50 -9.39 13.22 -16.99
C GLY A 50 -10.68 14.02 -16.98
N THR A 51 -11.14 14.43 -18.16
CA THR A 51 -12.36 15.20 -18.37
C THR A 51 -13.34 14.44 -19.27
N VAL A 52 -14.62 14.84 -19.25
CA VAL A 52 -15.66 14.17 -20.04
C VAL A 52 -15.59 14.46 -21.55
N ASP A 53 -14.81 15.47 -21.96
CA ASP A 53 -14.47 15.78 -23.35
C ASP A 53 -13.19 15.08 -23.83
N ASP A 54 -12.84 13.95 -23.20
CA ASP A 54 -11.69 13.10 -23.53
C ASP A 54 -10.32 13.79 -23.47
N LYS A 55 -10.19 14.91 -22.72
CA LYS A 55 -8.89 15.51 -22.44
C LYS A 55 -8.28 14.98 -21.14
N VAL A 56 -6.96 14.82 -21.18
CA VAL A 56 -6.15 14.40 -20.03
C VAL A 56 -5.06 15.42 -19.76
N TYR A 57 -4.94 15.84 -18.50
CA TYR A 57 -3.87 16.69 -18.01
C TYR A 57 -2.98 15.89 -17.05
N LEU A 58 -1.68 15.86 -17.34
CA LEU A 58 -0.67 15.19 -16.52
C LEU A 58 0.17 16.27 -15.82
N PHE A 59 -0.13 16.55 -14.56
CA PHE A 59 0.58 17.57 -13.76
C PHE A 59 1.84 16.96 -13.15
N ASP A 60 3.00 17.40 -13.64
CA ASP A 60 4.29 16.89 -13.24
C ASP A 60 4.76 17.50 -11.91
N ILE A 61 4.25 16.92 -10.82
CA ILE A 61 4.53 17.35 -9.45
C ILE A 61 6.00 17.14 -9.07
N ALA A 62 6.68 16.13 -9.66
CA ALA A 62 8.11 15.92 -9.40
C ALA A 62 8.96 17.07 -9.92
N SER A 63 8.64 17.60 -11.10
CA SER A 63 9.34 18.73 -11.69
C SER A 63 8.95 20.06 -11.05
N ASN A 64 7.66 20.25 -10.71
CA ASN A 64 7.19 21.51 -10.14
C ASN A 64 6.05 21.32 -9.13
N LYS A 65 6.38 21.43 -7.84
CA LYS A 65 5.40 21.35 -6.75
C LYS A 65 4.54 22.62 -6.63
N ASP A 66 4.99 23.75 -7.17
CA ASP A 66 4.24 25.01 -7.14
C ASP A 66 2.93 24.93 -7.97
N LEU A 67 2.76 23.91 -8.81
CA LEU A 67 1.48 23.62 -9.47
C LEU A 67 0.32 23.49 -8.46
N PHE A 68 0.58 23.02 -7.23
CA PHE A 68 -0.44 22.97 -6.19
C PHE A 68 -0.90 24.35 -5.73
N TRP A 69 0.03 25.27 -5.49
CA TRP A 69 -0.27 26.56 -4.86
C TRP A 69 -0.36 27.69 -5.87
N LYS A 70 0.67 27.90 -6.69
CA LYS A 70 0.67 28.93 -7.75
C LYS A 70 -0.19 28.52 -8.93
N GLY A 71 -0.17 27.24 -9.30
CA GLY A 71 -1.06 26.68 -10.34
C GLY A 71 -2.50 26.42 -9.86
N LYS A 72 -2.78 26.60 -8.57
CA LYS A 72 -4.11 26.40 -7.94
C LYS A 72 -4.71 25.00 -8.02
N LEU A 73 -3.94 23.95 -8.33
CA LEU A 73 -4.47 22.57 -8.28
C LEU A 73 -5.08 22.22 -6.91
N LYS A 74 -4.52 22.76 -5.82
CA LYS A 74 -5.07 22.58 -4.47
C LYS A 74 -6.55 22.98 -4.41
N ASP A 75 -6.96 24.02 -5.12
CA ASP A 75 -8.33 24.56 -5.04
C ASP A 75 -9.37 23.57 -5.58
N ILE A 76 -9.07 22.89 -6.69
CA ILE A 76 -9.97 21.88 -7.26
C ILE A 76 -9.96 20.57 -6.45
N LEU A 77 -8.80 20.18 -5.90
CA LEU A 77 -8.67 19.00 -5.04
C LEU A 77 -9.46 19.14 -3.74
N GLN A 78 -9.47 20.34 -3.15
CA GLN A 78 -10.22 20.65 -1.93
C GLN A 78 -11.63 21.21 -2.21
N SER A 79 -12.06 21.28 -3.48
CA SER A 79 -13.39 21.80 -3.82
C SER A 79 -14.49 20.89 -3.26
N LYS A 80 -15.48 21.50 -2.61
CA LYS A 80 -16.70 20.83 -2.15
C LYS A 80 -17.77 20.69 -3.24
N LYS A 81 -17.58 21.37 -4.38
CA LYS A 81 -18.54 21.41 -5.49
C LYS A 81 -18.16 20.41 -6.58
N LEU A 82 -16.90 20.48 -7.02
CA LEU A 82 -16.37 19.60 -8.06
C LEU A 82 -16.16 18.18 -7.49
N VAL A 83 -16.73 17.17 -8.13
CA VAL A 83 -16.54 15.76 -7.74
C VAL A 83 -15.24 15.23 -8.34
N LYS A 84 -14.40 14.56 -7.53
CA LYS A 84 -13.22 13.83 -8.01
C LYS A 84 -13.53 12.35 -8.06
N VAL A 85 -13.66 11.78 -9.25
CA VAL A 85 -13.86 10.34 -9.47
C VAL A 85 -12.50 9.65 -9.43
N ILE A 86 -12.31 8.76 -8.46
CA ILE A 86 -11.03 8.07 -8.18
C ILE A 86 -11.31 6.57 -8.01
N HIS A 87 -10.28 5.74 -8.19
CA HIS A 87 -10.35 4.33 -7.83
C HIS A 87 -9.42 4.03 -6.65
N ALA A 88 -9.98 3.65 -5.50
CA ALA A 88 -9.23 3.29 -4.28
C ALA A 88 -8.32 4.41 -3.73
N CYS A 89 -8.93 5.55 -3.39
CA CYS A 89 -8.26 6.84 -3.12
C CYS A 89 -7.37 6.91 -1.87
N ALA A 90 -7.31 5.87 -1.04
CA ALA A 90 -6.63 5.91 0.25
C ALA A 90 -5.13 6.24 0.13
N GLY A 91 -4.46 5.72 -0.92
CA GLY A 91 -3.05 6.01 -1.20
C GLY A 91 -2.82 7.45 -1.65
N ASP A 92 -3.64 7.93 -2.58
CA ASP A 92 -3.55 9.27 -3.16
C ASP A 92 -3.82 10.34 -2.10
N SER A 93 -4.88 10.13 -1.31
CA SER A 93 -5.25 11.01 -0.20
C SER A 93 -4.13 11.09 0.85
N ALA A 94 -3.52 9.94 1.19
CA ALA A 94 -2.40 9.92 2.12
C ALA A 94 -1.19 10.72 1.59
N ALA A 95 -0.88 10.56 0.30
CA ALA A 95 0.23 11.27 -0.32
C ALA A 95 -0.02 12.78 -0.36
N LEU A 96 -1.20 13.21 -0.81
CA LEU A 96 -1.62 14.61 -0.83
C LEU A 96 -1.57 15.26 0.56
N TYR A 97 -2.07 14.56 1.58
CA TYR A 97 -2.12 15.08 2.93
C TYR A 97 -0.74 15.16 3.59
N HIS A 98 -0.01 14.05 3.66
CA HIS A 98 1.24 13.99 4.43
C HIS A 98 2.37 14.77 3.75
N GLN A 99 2.37 14.88 2.42
CA GLN A 99 3.46 15.55 1.69
C GLN A 99 3.17 17.03 1.40
N PHE A 100 1.90 17.42 1.25
CA PHE A 100 1.52 18.77 0.81
C PHE A 100 0.47 19.45 1.69
N GLY A 101 -0.05 18.78 2.72
CA GLY A 101 -1.11 19.32 3.58
C GLY A 101 -2.44 19.55 2.85
N ILE A 102 -2.68 18.81 1.77
CA ILE A 102 -3.89 18.93 0.94
C ILE A 102 -4.89 17.86 1.36
N LYS A 103 -6.07 18.27 1.82
CA LYS A 103 -7.17 17.33 2.15
C LYS A 103 -8.09 17.19 0.94
N LEU A 104 -8.10 16.01 0.35
CA LEU A 104 -9.01 15.68 -0.75
C LEU A 104 -10.48 15.74 -0.28
N MET A 105 -11.35 16.39 -1.05
CA MET A 105 -12.76 16.60 -0.67
C MET A 105 -13.71 16.18 -1.80
N ASN A 106 -14.96 15.83 -1.49
CA ASN A 106 -16.00 15.51 -2.50
C ASN A 106 -15.53 14.45 -3.52
N VAL A 107 -15.08 13.31 -3.02
CA VAL A 107 -14.58 12.19 -3.81
C VAL A 107 -15.73 11.24 -4.15
N PHE A 108 -15.72 10.73 -5.36
CA PHE A 108 -16.44 9.52 -5.74
C PHE A 108 -15.43 8.40 -5.93
N ASP A 109 -15.29 7.53 -4.93
CA ASP A 109 -14.41 6.36 -5.02
C ASP A 109 -15.16 5.18 -5.65
N THR A 110 -14.72 4.74 -6.83
CA THR A 110 -15.34 3.65 -7.60
C THR A 110 -15.13 2.27 -6.98
N GLN A 111 -14.05 2.07 -6.20
CA GLN A 111 -13.84 0.84 -5.45
C GLN A 111 -14.82 0.78 -4.27
N VAL A 112 -14.99 1.88 -3.54
CA VAL A 112 -15.96 1.91 -2.43
C VAL A 112 -17.39 1.72 -2.94
N ALA A 113 -17.71 2.29 -4.11
CA ALA A 113 -19.01 2.13 -4.74
C ALA A 113 -19.27 0.64 -5.05
N ASP A 114 -18.29 -0.06 -5.62
CA ASP A 114 -18.42 -1.49 -5.90
C ASP A 114 -18.62 -2.34 -4.63
N LEU A 115 -17.89 -2.04 -3.55
CA LEU A 115 -18.04 -2.76 -2.28
C LEU A 115 -19.46 -2.59 -1.73
N VAL A 116 -19.96 -1.37 -1.66
CA VAL A 116 -21.32 -1.08 -1.14
C VAL A 116 -22.41 -1.68 -2.02
N ILE A 117 -22.25 -1.61 -3.36
CA ILE A 117 -23.19 -2.25 -4.29
C ILE A 117 -23.18 -3.77 -4.14
N SER A 118 -22.00 -4.38 -3.97
CA SER A 118 -21.87 -5.83 -3.80
C SER A 118 -22.40 -6.29 -2.45
N GLU A 119 -22.20 -5.50 -1.39
CA GLU A 119 -22.79 -5.71 -0.07
C GLU A 119 -24.33 -5.73 -0.16
N ASN A 120 -24.93 -4.75 -0.85
CA ASN A 120 -26.37 -4.69 -1.09
C ASN A 120 -26.91 -5.89 -1.91
N LYS A 121 -26.06 -6.54 -2.73
CA LYS A 121 -26.40 -7.76 -3.48
C LYS A 121 -26.23 -9.05 -2.67
N GLY A 122 -25.91 -8.96 -1.39
CA GLY A 122 -25.86 -10.10 -0.47
C GLY A 122 -24.45 -10.60 -0.16
N ARG A 123 -23.39 -10.01 -0.72
CA ARG A 123 -22.02 -10.30 -0.26
C ARG A 123 -21.78 -9.66 1.10
N ARG A 124 -21.05 -10.34 1.97
CA ARG A 124 -20.69 -9.84 3.29
C ARG A 124 -19.28 -9.29 3.31
N LEU A 125 -18.36 -9.91 2.57
CA LEU A 125 -16.96 -9.52 2.45
C LEU A 125 -16.53 -9.50 0.98
N PRO A 126 -17.13 -8.65 0.14
CA PRO A 126 -16.73 -8.56 -1.26
C PRO A 126 -15.25 -8.17 -1.38
N PRO A 127 -14.49 -8.79 -2.31
CA PRO A 127 -13.09 -8.46 -2.49
C PRO A 127 -12.91 -7.07 -3.10
N SER A 128 -11.76 -6.46 -2.86
CA SER A 128 -11.33 -5.30 -3.65
C SER A 128 -11.05 -5.74 -5.08
N LEU A 129 -11.51 -4.95 -6.03
CA LEU A 129 -11.34 -5.14 -7.46
C LEU A 129 -10.22 -4.21 -7.95
N LYS A 130 -9.51 -4.63 -9.00
CA LYS A 130 -8.62 -3.70 -9.70
C LYS A 130 -9.45 -2.73 -10.54
N LEU A 131 -8.84 -1.64 -10.98
CA LEU A 131 -9.46 -0.69 -11.90
C LEU A 131 -10.01 -1.39 -13.15
N SER A 132 -9.23 -2.32 -13.74
CA SER A 132 -9.65 -3.12 -14.89
C SER A 132 -10.97 -3.85 -14.66
N ASP A 133 -11.11 -4.46 -13.48
CA ASP A 133 -12.22 -5.35 -13.16
C ASP A 133 -13.47 -4.52 -12.84
N VAL A 134 -13.31 -3.36 -12.18
CA VAL A 134 -14.40 -2.39 -12.00
C VAL A 134 -14.85 -1.84 -13.35
N CYS A 135 -13.93 -1.43 -14.21
CA CYS A 135 -14.28 -0.93 -15.53
C CYS A 135 -15.05 -1.98 -16.34
N GLN A 136 -14.60 -3.24 -16.35
CA GLN A 136 -15.30 -4.33 -17.03
C GLN A 136 -16.69 -4.60 -16.44
N LYS A 137 -16.84 -4.49 -15.12
CA LYS A 137 -18.12 -4.72 -14.43
C LYS A 137 -19.15 -3.62 -14.68
N TYR A 138 -18.71 -2.38 -14.93
CA TYR A 138 -19.59 -1.20 -15.03
C TYR A 138 -19.51 -0.47 -16.38
N SER A 139 -18.81 -1.00 -17.38
CA SER A 139 -18.71 -0.43 -18.73
C SER A 139 -18.54 -1.53 -19.77
N ASP A 140 -19.46 -1.58 -20.74
CA ASP A 140 -19.39 -2.53 -21.87
C ASP A 140 -18.23 -2.22 -22.84
N ASN A 141 -17.67 -1.01 -22.76
CA ASN A 141 -16.56 -0.53 -23.59
C ASN A 141 -15.20 -0.63 -22.88
N ALA A 142 -15.10 -1.38 -21.78
CA ALA A 142 -13.87 -1.51 -21.02
C ALA A 142 -12.72 -2.01 -21.91
N GLN A 143 -11.67 -1.20 -21.99
CA GLN A 143 -10.46 -1.59 -22.71
C GLN A 143 -9.72 -2.72 -21.94
N PRO A 144 -8.89 -3.53 -22.62
CA PRO A 144 -8.09 -4.57 -21.96
C PRO A 144 -7.00 -3.98 -21.04
N LEU A 145 -7.38 -3.52 -19.85
CA LEU A 145 -6.47 -2.91 -18.87
C LEU A 145 -5.59 -3.94 -18.13
N ASP A 146 -5.90 -5.25 -18.21
CA ASP A 146 -5.14 -6.30 -17.52
C ASP A 146 -3.71 -6.45 -18.07
N GLN A 147 -3.52 -6.29 -19.38
CA GLN A 147 -2.18 -6.32 -19.99
C GLN A 147 -1.31 -5.16 -19.48
N LYS A 148 -1.92 -3.99 -19.32
CA LYS A 148 -1.28 -2.78 -18.82
C LYS A 148 -0.90 -2.90 -17.34
N TYR A 149 -1.75 -3.52 -16.51
CA TYR A 149 -1.41 -3.79 -15.11
C TYR A 149 -0.19 -4.71 -14.99
N LYS A 150 -0.10 -5.76 -15.82
CA LYS A 150 1.07 -6.66 -15.87
C LYS A 150 2.35 -5.91 -16.25
N LEU A 151 2.26 -4.95 -17.18
CA LEU A 151 3.38 -4.08 -17.55
C LEU A 151 3.82 -3.17 -16.40
N LYS A 152 2.90 -2.50 -15.70
CA LYS A 152 3.25 -1.70 -14.51
C LYS A 152 3.93 -2.53 -13.43
N VAL A 153 3.41 -3.73 -13.17
CA VAL A 153 4.04 -4.66 -12.22
C VAL A 153 5.46 -5.00 -12.68
N LYS A 154 5.67 -5.32 -13.96
CA LYS A 154 7.00 -5.58 -14.50
C LYS A 154 7.93 -4.36 -14.34
N TRP A 155 7.51 -3.19 -14.81
CA TRP A 155 8.33 -1.98 -14.75
C TRP A 155 8.70 -1.59 -13.33
N THR A 156 7.75 -1.66 -12.38
CA THR A 156 8.02 -1.31 -10.97
C THR A 156 8.92 -2.32 -10.26
N ASN A 157 9.09 -3.54 -10.81
CA ASN A 157 10.07 -4.50 -10.33
C ASN A 157 11.44 -4.33 -10.99
N GLU A 158 11.50 -3.92 -12.25
CA GLU A 158 12.75 -3.62 -12.95
C GLU A 158 13.35 -2.28 -12.52
N ASP A 159 12.49 -1.30 -12.24
CA ASP A 159 12.86 0.06 -11.89
C ASP A 159 12.00 0.58 -10.73
N GLY A 160 12.61 0.64 -9.54
CA GLY A 160 11.92 1.14 -8.35
C GLY A 160 11.70 2.66 -8.36
N GLU A 161 12.34 3.39 -9.27
CA GLU A 161 12.28 4.85 -9.37
C GLU A 161 11.60 5.31 -10.67
N LEU A 162 10.89 4.39 -11.36
CA LEU A 162 10.24 4.62 -12.66
C LEU A 162 9.49 5.96 -12.72
N TRP A 163 8.61 6.21 -11.76
CA TRP A 163 7.77 7.41 -11.73
C TRP A 163 8.49 8.71 -11.38
N ALA A 164 9.77 8.65 -10.99
CA ALA A 164 10.63 9.83 -10.85
C ALA A 164 11.40 10.17 -12.14
N ARG A 165 11.44 9.28 -13.15
CA ARG A 165 12.17 9.55 -14.39
C ARG A 165 11.54 10.70 -15.18
N ARG A 166 12.39 11.57 -15.72
CA ARG A 166 12.00 12.65 -16.64
C ARG A 166 12.93 12.70 -17.86
N PRO A 167 12.40 13.04 -19.06
CA PRO A 167 10.98 13.24 -19.37
C PRO A 167 10.16 11.94 -19.22
N LEU A 168 8.83 12.05 -19.06
CA LEU A 168 7.94 10.88 -19.06
C LEU A 168 8.02 10.17 -20.41
N THR A 169 8.10 8.84 -20.42
CA THR A 169 8.08 8.07 -21.68
C THR A 169 6.67 8.02 -22.25
N ALA A 170 6.55 7.74 -23.55
CA ALA A 170 5.23 7.56 -24.19
C ALA A 170 4.38 6.48 -23.48
N GLU A 171 5.01 5.40 -23.04
CA GLU A 171 4.36 4.32 -22.29
C GLU A 171 3.85 4.78 -20.92
N MET A 172 4.61 5.62 -20.19
CA MET A 172 4.17 6.21 -18.93
C MET A 172 2.99 7.16 -19.13
N ILE A 173 3.02 7.95 -20.20
CA ILE A 173 1.95 8.90 -20.55
C ILE A 173 0.68 8.15 -20.91
N GLU A 174 0.77 7.15 -21.78
CA GLU A 174 -0.37 6.29 -22.14
C GLU A 174 -0.91 5.56 -20.92
N TYR A 175 -0.02 5.05 -20.07
CA TYR A 175 -0.41 4.41 -18.83
C TYR A 175 -1.20 5.39 -17.95
N ALA A 176 -0.63 6.54 -17.61
CA ALA A 176 -1.24 7.51 -16.72
C ALA A 176 -2.59 8.03 -17.25
N SER A 177 -2.67 8.25 -18.57
CA SER A 177 -3.90 8.73 -19.21
C SER A 177 -5.04 7.73 -19.13
N ASN A 178 -4.74 6.46 -19.39
CA ASN A 178 -5.74 5.39 -19.41
C ASN A 178 -6.37 5.12 -18.03
N ASP A 179 -5.69 5.43 -16.91
CA ASP A 179 -6.25 5.21 -15.57
C ASP A 179 -7.38 6.21 -15.25
N VAL A 180 -7.33 7.43 -15.79
CA VAL A 180 -8.40 8.44 -15.61
C VAL A 180 -9.48 8.36 -16.68
N THR A 181 -9.15 8.08 -17.94
CA THR A 181 -10.16 8.00 -19.01
C THR A 181 -11.06 6.77 -18.87
N ALA A 182 -10.61 5.71 -18.22
CA ALA A 182 -11.42 4.51 -18.01
C ALA A 182 -12.55 4.71 -16.98
N LEU A 183 -12.43 5.70 -16.09
CA LEU A 183 -13.37 5.94 -14.98
C LEU A 183 -14.62 6.73 -15.39
N ILE A 184 -14.50 7.58 -16.40
CA ILE A 184 -15.54 8.54 -16.76
C ILE A 184 -15.87 8.49 -18.25
N PRO A 185 -17.10 8.89 -18.66
CA PRO A 185 -18.24 9.17 -17.78
C PRO A 185 -18.97 7.89 -17.34
N THR A 186 -18.76 6.76 -18.02
CA THR A 186 -19.61 5.56 -17.95
C THR A 186 -19.59 4.86 -16.58
N VAL A 187 -18.41 4.52 -16.05
CA VAL A 187 -18.30 3.80 -14.77
C VAL A 187 -18.89 4.64 -13.64
N TYR A 188 -18.53 5.92 -13.57
CA TYR A 188 -19.10 6.89 -12.64
C TYR A 188 -20.64 6.93 -12.70
N HIS A 189 -21.23 7.15 -13.88
CA HIS A 189 -22.67 7.25 -14.02
C HIS A 189 -23.40 5.96 -13.65
N ASN A 190 -22.88 4.81 -14.09
CA ASN A 190 -23.50 3.52 -13.81
C ASN A 190 -23.48 3.20 -12.31
N GLN A 191 -22.34 3.38 -11.64
CA GLN A 191 -22.27 3.16 -10.19
C GLN A 191 -23.13 4.17 -9.42
N LYS A 192 -23.06 5.46 -9.77
CA LYS A 192 -23.87 6.50 -9.11
C LYS A 192 -25.36 6.21 -9.22
N ARG A 193 -25.84 5.85 -10.42
CA ARG A 193 -27.24 5.47 -10.65
C ARG A 193 -27.67 4.30 -9.76
N ILE A 194 -26.86 3.24 -9.69
CA ILE A 194 -27.17 2.07 -8.84
C ILE A 194 -27.22 2.46 -7.35
N LEU A 195 -26.27 3.29 -6.89
CA LEU A 195 -26.26 3.79 -5.51
C LEU A 195 -27.51 4.63 -5.19
N GLU A 196 -27.96 5.45 -6.13
CA GLU A 196 -29.16 6.28 -6.00
C GLU A 196 -30.45 5.44 -5.99
N GLU A 197 -30.61 4.54 -6.96
CA GLU A 197 -31.77 3.65 -7.09
C GLU A 197 -31.96 2.76 -5.85
N ASN A 198 -30.85 2.32 -5.24
CA ASN A 198 -30.87 1.46 -4.06
C ASN A 198 -30.75 2.24 -2.74
N LYS A 199 -30.76 3.59 -2.77
CA LYS A 199 -30.66 4.48 -1.59
C LYS A 199 -29.40 4.25 -0.72
N LEU A 200 -28.29 3.88 -1.36
CA LEU A 200 -27.02 3.53 -0.70
C LEU A 200 -26.08 4.72 -0.48
N LEU A 201 -26.43 5.91 -0.99
CA LEU A 201 -25.58 7.11 -0.91
C LEU A 201 -25.11 7.49 0.52
N PRO A 202 -25.92 7.42 1.58
CA PRO A 202 -25.46 7.78 2.93
C PRO A 202 -24.35 6.86 3.46
N GLU A 203 -24.52 5.55 3.29
CA GLU A 203 -23.50 4.57 3.67
C GLU A 203 -22.25 4.75 2.81
N TYR A 204 -22.44 4.83 1.49
CA TYR A 204 -21.35 5.07 0.54
C TYR A 204 -20.49 6.27 0.91
N LYS A 205 -21.10 7.44 1.17
CA LYS A 205 -20.37 8.66 1.55
C LYS A 205 -19.56 8.48 2.84
N THR A 206 -20.12 7.78 3.82
CA THR A 206 -19.40 7.46 5.07
C THR A 206 -18.17 6.59 4.81
N ARG A 207 -18.33 5.55 3.97
CA ARG A 207 -17.23 4.65 3.59
C ARG A 207 -16.13 5.39 2.80
N VAL A 208 -16.51 6.32 1.92
CA VAL A 208 -15.54 7.14 1.18
C VAL A 208 -14.74 8.04 2.12
N GLU A 209 -15.37 8.70 3.09
CA GLU A 209 -14.63 9.51 4.08
C GLU A 209 -13.68 8.64 4.92
N ASP A 210 -14.06 7.41 5.25
CA ASP A 210 -13.17 6.46 5.92
C ASP A 210 -11.95 6.09 5.04
N GLU A 211 -12.11 5.88 3.73
CA GLU A 211 -10.98 5.62 2.83
C GLU A 211 -10.07 6.84 2.64
N ILE A 212 -10.64 8.04 2.45
CA ILE A 212 -9.87 9.29 2.36
C ILE A 212 -8.97 9.44 3.57
N ASN A 213 -9.49 9.16 4.77
CA ASN A 213 -8.75 9.34 6.02
C ASN A 213 -8.03 8.07 6.50
N TYR A 214 -8.07 6.96 5.76
CA TYR A 214 -7.59 5.66 6.24
C TYR A 214 -6.13 5.67 6.73
N HIS A 215 -5.28 6.46 6.07
CA HIS A 215 -3.87 6.64 6.43
C HIS A 215 -3.56 8.01 7.06
N ILE A 216 -4.58 8.81 7.34
CA ILE A 216 -4.48 10.17 7.90
C ILE A 216 -4.95 10.19 9.36
N ASP A 217 -6.06 9.52 9.65
CA ASP A 217 -6.70 9.47 10.95
C ASP A 217 -6.85 8.01 11.40
N GLU A 218 -6.23 7.68 12.54
CA GLU A 218 -6.28 6.34 13.12
C GLU A 218 -7.72 5.89 13.40
N THR A 219 -8.63 6.80 13.73
CA THR A 219 -10.03 6.46 14.00
C THR A 219 -10.74 5.91 12.76
N ALA A 220 -10.43 6.42 11.57
CA ALA A 220 -10.98 5.92 10.31
C ALA A 220 -10.50 4.51 10.01
N SER A 221 -9.20 4.26 10.19
CA SER A 221 -8.62 2.92 10.05
C SER A 221 -9.24 1.93 11.04
N GLN A 222 -9.50 2.37 12.27
CA GLN A 222 -10.10 1.54 13.31
C GLN A 222 -11.56 1.22 13.02
N ARG A 223 -12.37 2.18 12.55
CA ARG A 223 -13.76 1.93 12.13
C ARG A 223 -13.85 0.86 11.06
N LYS A 224 -13.01 0.94 10.02
CA LYS A 224 -12.95 -0.08 8.96
C LYS A 224 -12.55 -1.44 9.51
N ARG A 225 -11.52 -1.52 10.37
CA ARG A 225 -11.10 -2.77 11.02
C ARG A 225 -12.23 -3.39 11.84
N THR A 226 -12.81 -2.64 12.77
CA THR A 226 -13.89 -3.12 13.65
C THR A 226 -15.10 -3.60 12.85
N ARG A 227 -15.46 -2.91 11.76
CA ARG A 227 -16.55 -3.33 10.88
C ARG A 227 -16.26 -4.68 10.20
N VAL A 228 -15.07 -4.82 9.60
CA VAL A 228 -14.68 -6.07 8.92
C VAL A 228 -14.56 -7.21 9.92
N ASP A 229 -13.93 -6.98 11.07
CA ASP A 229 -13.78 -7.99 12.13
C ASP A 229 -15.14 -8.48 12.64
N GLY A 230 -16.10 -7.58 12.86
CA GLY A 230 -17.46 -7.94 13.25
C GLY A 230 -18.17 -8.82 12.21
N ILE A 231 -18.01 -8.51 10.92
CA ILE A 231 -18.57 -9.33 9.84
C ILE A 231 -17.91 -10.71 9.80
N VAL A 232 -16.57 -10.76 9.90
CA VAL A 232 -15.81 -12.02 9.96
C VAL A 232 -16.30 -12.87 11.12
N GLU A 233 -16.44 -12.32 12.33
CA GLU A 233 -16.95 -13.06 13.49
C GLU A 233 -18.34 -13.65 13.25
N CYS A 234 -19.24 -12.89 12.62
CA CYS A 234 -20.57 -13.40 12.28
C CYS A 234 -20.49 -14.55 11.25
N ILE A 235 -19.67 -14.43 10.21
CA ILE A 235 -19.48 -15.49 9.21
C ILE A 235 -18.91 -16.76 9.87
N LEU A 236 -17.90 -16.63 10.73
CA LEU A 236 -17.30 -17.79 11.41
C LEU A 236 -18.31 -18.54 12.30
N LYS A 237 -19.24 -17.82 12.94
CA LYS A 237 -20.36 -18.43 13.70
C LYS A 237 -21.31 -19.20 12.78
N ASP A 238 -21.56 -18.68 11.57
CA ASP A 238 -22.42 -19.32 10.58
C ASP A 238 -21.76 -20.56 9.96
N ILE A 239 -20.45 -20.51 9.65
CA ILE A 239 -19.65 -21.66 9.19
C ILE A 239 -19.78 -22.85 10.15
N GLY A 240 -19.73 -22.58 11.46
CA GLY A 240 -19.88 -23.63 12.48
C GLY A 240 -21.23 -24.35 12.49
N LYS A 241 -22.25 -23.76 11.85
CA LYS A 241 -23.59 -24.35 11.65
C LYS A 241 -23.79 -24.88 10.23
N LYS A 242 -23.19 -24.22 9.25
CA LYS A 242 -23.33 -24.47 7.80
C LYS A 242 -22.62 -25.74 7.37
N TYR A 243 -21.44 -26.02 7.92
CA TYR A 243 -20.60 -27.14 7.51
C TYR A 243 -20.52 -28.25 8.55
N LYS A 244 -20.29 -29.48 8.10
CA LYS A 244 -20.03 -30.62 8.98
C LYS A 244 -18.62 -30.49 9.57
N LYS A 245 -18.39 -31.05 10.76
CA LYS A 245 -17.11 -30.93 11.49
C LYS A 245 -15.91 -31.58 10.78
N ASP A 246 -16.15 -32.47 9.83
CA ASP A 246 -15.15 -33.17 9.03
C ASP A 246 -14.84 -32.48 7.68
N THR A 247 -15.61 -31.45 7.30
CA THR A 247 -15.39 -30.65 6.09
C THR A 247 -13.97 -30.08 6.05
N LYS A 248 -13.32 -30.15 4.88
CA LYS A 248 -11.99 -29.59 4.66
C LYS A 248 -12.06 -28.19 4.07
N PHE A 249 -11.03 -27.40 4.31
CA PHE A 249 -10.94 -26.03 3.77
C PHE A 249 -11.10 -26.00 2.25
N LEU A 250 -10.50 -26.97 1.55
CA LEU A 250 -10.58 -27.07 0.08
C LEU A 250 -11.98 -27.41 -0.45
N ASP A 251 -12.88 -27.89 0.41
CA ASP A 251 -14.28 -28.19 0.04
C ASP A 251 -15.19 -26.94 0.17
N ILE A 252 -14.69 -25.85 0.75
CA ILE A 252 -15.44 -24.60 0.92
C ILE A 252 -15.30 -23.78 -0.36
N THR A 253 -16.44 -23.47 -0.97
CA THR A 253 -16.51 -22.68 -2.22
C THR A 253 -17.07 -21.27 -2.02
N ASP A 254 -17.65 -20.99 -0.86
CA ASP A 254 -18.19 -19.67 -0.53
C ASP A 254 -17.05 -18.70 -0.26
N GLU A 255 -16.94 -17.66 -1.08
CA GLU A 255 -15.84 -16.70 -1.03
C GLU A 255 -15.80 -15.89 0.27
N ASP A 256 -16.94 -15.59 0.87
CA ASP A 256 -17.00 -14.83 2.11
C ASP A 256 -16.54 -15.72 3.29
N ASP A 257 -16.90 -17.01 3.26
CA ASP A 257 -16.41 -18.00 4.22
C ASP A 257 -14.90 -18.22 4.10
N ILE A 258 -14.39 -18.38 2.87
CA ILE A 258 -12.95 -18.50 2.59
C ILE A 258 -12.21 -17.26 3.11
N TYR A 259 -12.74 -16.06 2.83
CA TYR A 259 -12.17 -14.82 3.31
C TYR A 259 -12.13 -14.79 4.85
N ALA A 260 -13.24 -15.11 5.52
CA ALA A 260 -13.31 -15.09 6.98
C ALA A 260 -12.31 -16.05 7.63
N ILE A 261 -12.16 -17.27 7.08
CA ILE A 261 -11.15 -18.24 7.53
C ILE A 261 -9.73 -17.71 7.28
N HIS A 262 -9.47 -17.05 6.15
CA HIS A 262 -8.16 -16.45 5.89
C HIS A 262 -7.80 -15.32 6.87
N HIS A 263 -8.78 -14.57 7.38
CA HIS A 263 -8.54 -13.37 8.18
C HIS A 263 -8.69 -13.58 9.69
N VAL A 264 -9.32 -14.66 10.14
CA VAL A 264 -9.39 -14.97 11.58
C VAL A 264 -8.00 -15.15 12.18
N ARG A 265 -7.77 -14.59 13.38
CA ARG A 265 -6.53 -14.83 14.14
C ARG A 265 -6.50 -16.25 14.67
N TYR A 266 -5.31 -16.84 14.71
CA TYR A 266 -5.13 -18.22 15.17
C TYR A 266 -5.50 -18.41 16.65
N ASP A 267 -5.29 -17.37 17.46
CA ASP A 267 -5.45 -17.33 18.91
C ASP A 267 -6.75 -16.63 19.36
N ALA A 268 -7.65 -16.28 18.45
CA ALA A 268 -8.89 -15.62 18.81
C ALA A 268 -9.78 -16.53 19.67
N GLU A 269 -10.25 -16.01 20.81
CA GLU A 269 -11.06 -16.75 21.79
C GLU A 269 -12.39 -17.26 21.21
N VAL A 270 -12.90 -16.59 20.18
CA VAL A 270 -14.16 -16.92 19.49
C VAL A 270 -14.04 -18.13 18.55
N VAL A 271 -12.85 -18.73 18.41
CA VAL A 271 -12.56 -19.78 17.42
C VAL A 271 -12.85 -21.17 17.99
N SER A 272 -13.78 -21.90 17.37
CA SER A 272 -14.05 -23.31 17.71
C SER A 272 -12.93 -24.24 17.20
N PRO A 273 -12.78 -25.46 17.74
CA PRO A 273 -11.79 -26.43 17.23
C PRO A 273 -11.90 -26.70 15.72
N PHE A 274 -13.13 -26.70 15.20
CA PHE A 274 -13.39 -26.87 13.77
C PHE A 274 -12.88 -25.68 12.94
N ILE A 275 -13.18 -24.44 13.35
CA ILE A 275 -12.66 -23.24 12.67
C ILE A 275 -11.13 -23.19 12.74
N LYS A 276 -10.54 -23.60 13.88
CA LYS A 276 -9.08 -23.69 14.03
C LYS A 276 -8.46 -24.70 13.06
N GLN A 277 -9.11 -25.84 12.83
CA GLN A 277 -8.69 -26.81 11.83
C GLN A 277 -8.73 -26.19 10.42
N LEU A 278 -9.85 -25.58 10.02
CA LEU A 278 -9.98 -24.91 8.72
C LEU A 278 -8.93 -23.81 8.54
N LYS A 279 -8.62 -23.05 9.60
CA LYS A 279 -7.56 -22.04 9.58
C LYS A 279 -6.19 -22.65 9.30
N ILE A 280 -5.85 -23.75 9.95
CA ILE A 280 -4.57 -24.45 9.74
C ILE A 280 -4.49 -24.97 8.30
N GLU A 281 -5.55 -25.61 7.81
CA GLU A 281 -5.62 -26.11 6.42
C GLU A 281 -5.48 -24.97 5.40
N SER A 282 -6.15 -23.85 5.65
CA SER A 282 -6.05 -22.61 4.86
C SER A 282 -4.64 -22.03 4.83
N ILE A 283 -3.93 -22.01 5.96
CA ILE A 283 -2.52 -21.58 6.03
C ILE A 283 -1.63 -22.52 5.22
N LYS A 284 -1.81 -23.84 5.36
CA LYS A 284 -1.03 -24.85 4.62
C LYS A 284 -1.27 -24.74 3.11
N ALA A 285 -2.52 -24.53 2.68
CA ALA A 285 -2.86 -24.31 1.28
C ALA A 285 -2.15 -23.06 0.71
N ARG A 286 -2.16 -21.95 1.45
CA ARG A 286 -1.47 -20.71 1.05
C ARG A 286 0.06 -20.85 0.99
N LEU A 287 0.66 -21.57 1.93
CA LEU A 287 2.10 -21.87 1.91
C LEU A 287 2.47 -22.73 0.70
N LYS A 288 1.65 -23.75 0.41
CA LYS A 288 1.82 -24.61 -0.77
C LYS A 288 1.71 -23.81 -2.07
N GLU A 289 0.69 -22.98 -2.21
CA GLU A 289 0.52 -22.12 -3.39
C GLU A 289 1.75 -21.23 -3.64
N LEU A 290 2.26 -20.59 -2.58
CA LEU A 290 3.47 -19.77 -2.68
C LEU A 290 4.71 -20.61 -3.01
N SER A 291 4.85 -21.81 -2.43
CA SER A 291 5.94 -22.71 -2.77
C SER A 291 5.89 -23.12 -4.25
N ASP A 292 4.71 -23.49 -4.74
CA ASP A 292 4.51 -23.91 -6.13
C ASP A 292 4.84 -22.75 -7.08
N GLN A 293 4.35 -21.53 -6.80
CA GLN A 293 4.67 -20.32 -7.57
C GLN A 293 6.18 -20.05 -7.61
N LEU A 294 6.86 -20.09 -6.47
CA LEU A 294 8.31 -19.88 -6.41
C LEU A 294 9.09 -20.96 -7.15
N SER A 295 8.62 -22.21 -7.11
CA SER A 295 9.22 -23.31 -7.86
C SER A 295 9.01 -23.18 -9.37
N THR A 296 7.86 -22.70 -9.82
CA THR A 296 7.56 -22.51 -11.25
C THR A 296 8.21 -21.27 -11.84
N GLU A 297 8.15 -20.13 -11.14
CA GLU A 297 8.61 -18.84 -11.67
C GLU A 297 10.10 -18.58 -11.39
N GLY A 298 10.66 -19.14 -10.31
CA GLY A 298 12.08 -18.98 -9.96
C GLY A 298 12.51 -17.52 -9.91
N ASN A 299 13.53 -17.15 -10.70
CA ASN A 299 14.05 -15.78 -10.78
C ASN A 299 13.10 -14.79 -11.47
N SER A 300 12.08 -15.28 -12.19
CA SER A 300 11.04 -14.43 -12.79
C SER A 300 9.88 -14.15 -11.82
N PHE A 301 9.92 -14.72 -10.62
CA PHE A 301 8.91 -14.48 -9.60
C PHE A 301 8.87 -13.01 -9.23
N ILE A 302 7.67 -12.44 -9.28
CA ILE A 302 7.44 -11.03 -8.99
C ILE A 302 6.71 -10.88 -7.64
N PRO A 303 7.41 -10.41 -6.60
CA PRO A 303 6.82 -10.04 -5.32
C PRO A 303 5.76 -8.94 -5.48
N LYS A 304 4.54 -9.17 -4.94
CA LYS A 304 3.50 -8.13 -4.94
C LYS A 304 3.67 -7.21 -3.72
N ALA A 305 3.24 -5.95 -3.84
CA ALA A 305 3.50 -4.90 -2.85
C ALA A 305 2.99 -5.17 -1.41
N ARG A 306 2.09 -6.15 -1.22
CA ARG A 306 1.49 -6.49 0.09
C ARG A 306 1.71 -7.94 0.54
N SER A 307 2.49 -8.75 -0.18
CA SER A 307 2.16 -10.18 -0.22
C SER A 307 2.86 -11.11 0.75
N TYR A 308 3.88 -10.74 1.55
CA TYR A 308 4.62 -11.76 2.34
C TYR A 308 4.83 -11.48 3.82
N GLY A 309 4.32 -10.37 4.38
CA GLY A 309 4.41 -10.09 5.82
C GLY A 309 3.77 -11.19 6.70
N PHE A 310 2.83 -11.96 6.13
CA PHE A 310 2.21 -13.09 6.81
C PHE A 310 3.20 -14.22 7.15
N LEU A 311 4.28 -14.39 6.37
CA LEU A 311 5.24 -15.47 6.61
C LEU A 311 5.89 -15.33 7.97
N ARG A 312 6.32 -14.10 8.32
CA ARG A 312 6.87 -13.82 9.65
C ARG A 312 5.89 -14.18 10.75
N ALA A 313 4.61 -13.85 10.61
CA ALA A 313 3.59 -14.22 11.59
C ALA A 313 3.45 -15.75 11.74
N TYR A 314 3.52 -16.50 10.64
CA TYR A 314 3.42 -17.95 10.66
C TYR A 314 4.58 -18.66 11.35
N GLN A 315 5.76 -18.03 11.43
CA GLN A 315 6.92 -18.58 12.14
C GLN A 315 6.73 -18.65 13.67
N TYR A 316 5.71 -17.98 14.21
CA TYR A 316 5.39 -17.97 15.64
C TYR A 316 4.13 -18.79 15.96
N LEU A 317 3.52 -19.45 14.96
CA LEU A 317 2.36 -20.31 15.20
C LEU A 317 2.76 -21.64 15.86
N PRO A 318 1.89 -22.29 16.65
CA PRO A 318 2.24 -23.54 17.34
C PRO A 318 2.59 -24.73 16.44
N ASP A 319 2.09 -24.77 15.20
CA ASP A 319 2.31 -25.87 14.25
C ASP A 319 3.75 -25.83 13.69
N ARG A 320 4.55 -26.86 14.01
CA ARG A 320 5.98 -26.96 13.66
C ARG A 320 6.22 -27.00 12.15
N ASP A 321 5.33 -27.64 11.39
CA ASP A 321 5.47 -27.75 9.94
C ASP A 321 5.21 -26.40 9.27
N ILE A 322 4.18 -25.69 9.73
CA ILE A 322 3.91 -24.31 9.31
C ILE A 322 5.10 -23.40 9.60
N GLN A 323 5.68 -23.49 10.81
CA GLN A 323 6.86 -22.69 11.15
C GLN A 323 8.05 -22.97 10.24
N ALA A 324 8.35 -24.26 10.01
CA ALA A 324 9.49 -24.67 9.21
C ALA A 324 9.33 -24.21 7.75
N GLU A 325 8.14 -24.41 7.18
CA GLU A 325 7.84 -24.04 5.81
C GLU A 325 7.81 -22.52 5.61
N ALA A 326 7.21 -21.78 6.55
CA ALA A 326 7.23 -20.32 6.50
C ALA A 326 8.66 -19.74 6.59
N LYS A 327 9.54 -20.34 7.42
CA LYS A 327 10.96 -19.96 7.48
C LYS A 327 11.68 -20.26 6.17
N ARG A 328 11.44 -21.44 5.58
CA ARG A 328 12.03 -21.84 4.30
C ARG A 328 11.64 -20.87 3.18
N LEU A 329 10.33 -20.60 3.03
CA LEU A 329 9.81 -19.70 2.01
C LEU A 329 10.27 -18.25 2.20
N GLN A 330 10.31 -17.76 3.45
CA GLN A 330 10.86 -16.43 3.74
C GLN A 330 12.32 -16.33 3.29
N LYS A 331 13.15 -17.34 3.57
CA LYS A 331 14.56 -17.33 3.15
C LYS A 331 14.71 -17.32 1.63
N VAL A 332 13.89 -18.09 0.92
CA VAL A 332 13.88 -18.10 -0.56
C VAL A 332 13.49 -16.73 -1.09
N LEU A 333 12.40 -16.15 -0.58
CA LEU A 333 11.94 -14.82 -0.98
C LEU A 333 12.96 -13.72 -0.69
N ASP A 334 13.56 -13.71 0.50
CA ASP A 334 14.58 -12.73 0.87
C ASP A 334 15.77 -12.83 -0.10
N THR A 335 16.19 -14.04 -0.46
CA THR A 335 17.29 -14.25 -1.41
C THR A 335 16.95 -13.68 -2.79
N LEU A 336 15.74 -13.95 -3.30
CA LEU A 336 15.27 -13.45 -4.59
C LEU A 336 15.17 -11.91 -4.59
N LEU A 337 14.57 -11.34 -3.53
CA LEU A 337 14.42 -9.90 -3.37
C LEU A 337 15.77 -9.20 -3.32
N ILE A 338 16.71 -9.70 -2.51
CA ILE A 338 18.05 -9.14 -2.37
C ILE A 338 18.81 -9.19 -3.71
N ALA A 339 18.69 -10.29 -4.47
CA ALA A 339 19.29 -10.39 -5.80
C ALA A 339 18.70 -9.36 -6.77
N GLY A 340 17.37 -9.19 -6.80
CA GLY A 340 16.71 -8.21 -7.67
C GLY A 340 17.06 -6.77 -7.32
N MET A 341 17.19 -6.45 -6.03
CA MET A 341 17.52 -5.10 -5.56
C MET A 341 18.87 -4.57 -6.07
N VAL A 342 19.84 -5.44 -6.36
CA VAL A 342 21.16 -5.06 -6.91
C VAL A 342 21.03 -4.39 -8.29
N HIS A 343 20.05 -4.80 -9.08
CA HIS A 343 19.83 -4.27 -10.43
C HIS A 343 18.78 -3.17 -10.46
N LYS A 344 17.81 -3.22 -9.53
CA LYS A 344 16.69 -2.29 -9.44
C LYS A 344 17.07 -0.90 -8.92
N TYR A 345 18.12 -0.83 -8.09
CA TYR A 345 18.51 0.37 -7.36
C TYR A 345 19.98 0.73 -7.58
N SER A 346 20.33 1.97 -7.24
CA SER A 346 21.68 2.51 -7.38
C SER A 346 22.23 3.01 -6.03
N LEU A 347 23.51 3.38 -6.01
CA LEU A 347 24.16 3.94 -4.82
C LEU A 347 23.53 5.25 -4.34
N THR A 348 22.89 5.99 -5.24
CA THR A 348 22.23 7.27 -4.93
C THR A 348 20.79 7.09 -4.47
N THR A 349 20.21 5.90 -4.66
CA THR A 349 18.84 5.59 -4.27
C THR A 349 18.68 5.76 -2.75
N LYS A 350 17.58 6.41 -2.36
CA LYS A 350 17.24 6.69 -0.96
C LYS A 350 16.31 5.63 -0.38
N ILE A 351 16.46 5.34 0.91
CA ILE A 351 15.66 4.29 1.56
C ILE A 351 14.14 4.56 1.52
N ASN A 352 13.70 5.82 1.46
CA ASN A 352 12.27 6.15 1.39
C ASN A 352 11.61 5.63 0.10
N VAL A 353 12.35 5.58 -1.01
CA VAL A 353 11.82 5.12 -2.30
C VAL A 353 11.81 3.58 -2.47
N ILE A 354 12.37 2.83 -1.52
CA ILE A 354 12.37 1.36 -1.54
C ILE A 354 11.02 0.79 -1.09
N ALA A 355 10.55 -0.30 -1.71
CA ALA A 355 9.28 -0.91 -1.34
C ALA A 355 9.31 -1.51 0.09
N PRO A 356 8.18 -1.53 0.82
CA PRO A 356 8.12 -2.06 2.18
C PRO A 356 8.65 -3.50 2.32
N TYR A 357 8.29 -4.39 1.41
CA TYR A 357 8.72 -5.79 1.44
C TYR A 357 10.23 -5.97 1.13
N GLU A 358 10.82 -5.10 0.31
CA GLU A 358 12.26 -5.05 0.06
C GLU A 358 13.04 -4.51 1.28
N LYS A 359 12.48 -3.50 1.97
CA LYS A 359 13.01 -3.03 3.27
C LYS A 359 13.02 -4.15 4.30
N ASP A 360 12.02 -5.02 4.29
CA ASP A 360 11.99 -6.19 5.15
C ASP A 360 13.05 -7.22 4.75
N ALA A 361 13.22 -7.49 3.45
CA ALA A 361 14.27 -8.38 2.95
C ALA A 361 15.69 -7.89 3.29
N LEU A 362 15.93 -6.57 3.35
CA LEU A 362 17.21 -6.02 3.85
C LEU A 362 17.51 -6.45 5.30
N GLN A 363 16.51 -6.85 6.09
CA GLN A 363 16.75 -7.41 7.43
C GLN A 363 17.32 -8.84 7.38
N SER A 364 17.46 -9.46 6.21
CA SER A 364 18.09 -10.77 6.06
C SER A 364 19.62 -10.68 5.93
N ILE A 365 20.15 -9.55 5.44
CA ILE A 365 21.60 -9.38 5.28
C ILE A 365 22.30 -9.08 6.61
N ARG A 366 23.55 -9.51 6.75
CA ARG A 366 24.33 -9.42 8.01
C ARG A 366 25.71 -8.83 7.73
N PRO A 367 25.82 -7.51 7.44
CA PRO A 367 27.11 -6.88 7.23
C PRO A 367 27.97 -6.97 8.48
N ARG A 368 29.26 -7.27 8.27
CA ARG A 368 30.30 -7.28 9.31
C ARG A 368 30.72 -5.86 9.69
N SER A 369 30.71 -4.94 8.73
CA SER A 369 31.02 -3.52 8.94
C SER A 369 30.42 -2.62 7.86
N GLN A 370 30.59 -1.30 8.01
CA GLN A 370 30.27 -0.29 7.01
C GLN A 370 31.08 -0.40 5.71
N HIS A 371 32.15 -1.19 5.70
CA HIS A 371 33.01 -1.43 4.54
C HIS A 371 33.07 -2.92 4.17
N ASP A 372 32.02 -3.68 4.49
CA ASP A 372 31.95 -5.12 4.19
C ASP A 372 31.90 -5.36 2.68
N SER A 373 33.06 -5.70 2.10
CA SER A 373 33.22 -5.97 0.66
C SER A 373 32.54 -7.25 0.19
N THR A 374 32.01 -8.08 1.10
CA THR A 374 31.26 -9.29 0.75
C THR A 374 29.81 -9.00 0.37
N ILE A 375 29.32 -7.79 0.66
CA ILE A 375 27.96 -7.35 0.34
C ILE A 375 28.02 -6.32 -0.78
N ASN A 376 27.09 -6.43 -1.73
CA ASN A 376 26.99 -5.45 -2.81
C ASN A 376 26.86 -4.01 -2.25
N PRO A 377 27.63 -3.03 -2.76
CA PRO A 377 27.63 -1.67 -2.25
C PRO A 377 26.26 -0.99 -2.18
N VAL A 378 25.37 -1.25 -3.15
CA VAL A 378 23.99 -0.73 -3.15
C VAL A 378 23.21 -1.27 -1.95
N LEU A 379 23.25 -2.58 -1.76
CA LEU A 379 22.57 -3.23 -0.63
C LEU A 379 23.13 -2.79 0.72
N LEU A 380 24.45 -2.64 0.82
CA LEU A 380 25.13 -2.18 2.03
C LEU A 380 24.69 -0.75 2.38
N SER A 381 24.67 0.15 1.39
CA SER A 381 24.18 1.53 1.53
C SER A 381 22.72 1.56 2.00
N LEU A 382 21.83 0.86 1.29
CA LEU A 382 20.40 0.81 1.63
C LEU A 382 20.14 0.19 3.00
N TYR A 383 20.90 -0.84 3.38
CA TYR A 383 20.82 -1.43 4.71
C TYR A 383 21.14 -0.41 5.79
N TRP A 384 22.24 0.33 5.68
CA TRP A 384 22.62 1.33 6.68
C TRP A 384 21.63 2.49 6.72
N GLN A 385 21.17 3.00 5.58
CA GLN A 385 20.10 4.00 5.54
C GLN A 385 18.82 3.51 6.25
N LYS A 386 18.48 2.21 6.10
CA LYS A 386 17.35 1.62 6.82
C LYS A 386 17.60 1.58 8.33
N GLN A 387 18.80 1.16 8.77
CA GLN A 387 19.14 1.12 10.19
C GLN A 387 19.06 2.50 10.83
N GLU A 388 19.50 3.53 10.10
CA GLU A 388 19.37 4.92 10.52
C GLU A 388 17.91 5.34 10.69
N LYS A 389 17.07 5.07 9.68
CA LYS A 389 15.64 5.39 9.73
C LYS A 389 14.92 4.65 10.87
N ASP A 390 15.32 3.40 11.15
CA ASP A 390 14.79 2.62 12.28
C ASP A 390 15.16 3.27 13.64
N ILE A 391 16.33 3.92 13.75
CA ILE A 391 16.72 4.67 14.97
C ILE A 391 15.91 5.97 15.07
N ASP A 392 15.78 6.71 13.97
CA ASP A 392 15.01 7.96 13.94
C ASP A 392 13.56 7.72 14.39
N PHE A 393 12.96 6.63 13.94
CA PHE A 393 11.62 6.21 14.38
C PHE A 393 11.53 5.94 15.89
N GLU A 394 12.56 5.31 16.50
CA GLU A 394 12.56 5.09 17.94
C GLU A 394 12.78 6.38 18.75
N ILE A 395 13.57 7.32 18.22
CA ILE A 395 13.72 8.65 18.79
C ILE A 395 12.37 9.38 18.80
N GLU A 396 11.68 9.39 17.66
CA GLU A 396 10.35 10.01 17.52
C GLU A 396 9.34 9.36 18.49
N ARG A 397 9.32 8.02 18.57
CA ARG A 397 8.44 7.31 19.52
C ARG A 397 8.69 7.72 20.96
N LEU A 398 9.95 7.84 21.38
CA LEU A 398 10.28 8.32 22.72
C LEU A 398 9.79 9.77 22.94
N GLN A 399 9.92 10.64 21.94
CA GLN A 399 9.46 12.03 22.03
C GLN A 399 7.93 12.10 22.19
N ILE A 400 7.19 11.29 21.43
CA ILE A 400 5.72 11.26 21.46
C ILE A 400 5.21 10.62 22.76
N THR A 401 5.77 9.48 23.16
CA THR A 401 5.23 8.69 24.28
C THR A 401 5.84 9.07 25.64
N GLY A 402 6.97 9.77 25.66
CA GLY A 402 7.62 10.26 26.87
C GLY A 402 7.89 9.15 27.89
N ARG A 403 7.44 9.33 29.13
CA ARG A 403 7.61 8.34 30.22
C ARG A 403 6.81 7.04 30.03
N GLY A 404 5.84 7.03 29.11
CA GLY A 404 5.12 5.81 28.72
C GLY A 404 5.90 4.92 27.76
N TYR A 405 7.02 5.40 27.21
CA TYR A 405 7.84 4.62 26.29
C TYR A 405 8.50 3.43 26.99
N ASN A 406 8.49 2.27 26.33
CA ASN A 406 9.22 1.09 26.76
C ASN A 406 9.94 0.44 25.58
N ILE A 407 11.26 0.22 25.73
CA ILE A 407 12.08 -0.45 24.73
C ILE A 407 12.28 -1.93 25.10
N PRO A 408 11.93 -2.88 24.21
CA PRO A 408 12.22 -4.30 24.45
C PRO A 408 13.73 -4.56 24.57
N GLN A 409 14.13 -5.50 25.44
CA GLN A 409 15.55 -5.80 25.71
C GLN A 409 16.35 -6.11 24.43
N GLY A 410 15.77 -6.90 23.51
CA GLY A 410 16.40 -7.20 22.22
C GLY A 410 16.65 -5.95 21.36
N LYS A 411 15.73 -4.98 21.41
CA LYS A 411 15.86 -3.71 20.68
C LYS A 411 16.90 -2.80 21.31
N TYR A 412 17.00 -2.78 22.64
CA TYR A 412 18.08 -2.07 23.32
C TYR A 412 19.46 -2.67 23.05
N LYS A 413 19.58 -4.02 23.00
CA LYS A 413 20.82 -4.70 22.57
C LYS A 413 21.20 -4.34 21.14
N TRP A 414 20.23 -4.30 20.22
CA TRP A 414 20.43 -3.82 18.85
C TRP A 414 20.95 -2.37 18.83
N LEU A 415 20.35 -1.47 19.61
CA LEU A 415 20.79 -0.06 19.69
C LEU A 415 22.21 0.08 20.24
N LYS A 416 22.58 -0.70 21.27
CA LYS A 416 23.97 -0.76 21.77
C LYS A 416 24.95 -1.21 20.69
N TYR A 417 24.61 -2.23 19.92
CA TYR A 417 25.44 -2.67 18.79
C TYR A 417 25.67 -1.55 17.76
N LYS A 418 24.67 -0.68 17.55
CA LYS A 418 24.80 0.48 16.66
C LYS A 418 25.81 1.54 17.11
N CYS A 419 26.29 1.48 18.35
CA CYS A 419 27.35 2.35 18.85
C CYS A 419 28.77 1.82 18.57
N SER A 420 28.91 0.68 17.86
CA SER A 420 30.22 0.08 17.57
C SER A 420 30.90 0.72 16.35
N HIS A 421 32.24 0.70 16.33
CA HIS A 421 33.07 1.24 15.24
C HIS A 421 32.84 0.60 13.87
N ASN A 422 32.15 -0.55 13.82
CA ASN A 422 31.80 -1.23 12.57
C ASN A 422 30.58 -0.62 11.86
N VAL A 423 29.94 0.38 12.47
CA VAL A 423 28.71 1.02 12.00
C VAL A 423 29.05 2.41 11.47
N PRO A 424 28.33 2.97 10.47
CA PRO A 424 28.58 4.34 10.02
C PRO A 424 28.49 5.38 11.14
N ASP A 425 29.37 6.38 11.11
CA ASP A 425 29.53 7.36 12.20
C ASP A 425 28.23 8.11 12.53
N GLU A 426 27.45 8.48 11.52
CA GLU A 426 26.15 9.16 11.72
C GLU A 426 25.16 8.29 12.51
N ILE A 427 25.13 6.98 12.21
CA ILE A 427 24.29 6.00 12.92
C ILE A 427 24.81 5.80 14.34
N GLN A 428 26.14 5.74 14.52
CA GLN A 428 26.75 5.64 15.86
C GLN A 428 26.34 6.84 16.72
N MET A 429 26.49 8.06 16.20
CA MET A 429 26.13 9.30 16.90
C MET A 429 24.64 9.33 17.25
N LYS A 430 23.75 8.98 16.31
CA LYS A 430 22.30 8.91 16.56
C LYS A 430 21.96 7.87 17.63
N ALA A 431 22.56 6.68 17.57
CA ALA A 431 22.34 5.62 18.55
C ALA A 431 22.80 6.03 19.96
N GLN A 432 24.00 6.59 20.08
CA GLN A 432 24.54 7.10 21.34
C GLN A 432 23.65 8.19 21.94
N ARG A 433 23.21 9.15 21.11
CA ARG A 433 22.29 10.21 21.52
C ARG A 433 20.96 9.64 22.00
N HIS A 434 20.41 8.63 21.33
CA HIS A 434 19.17 8.00 21.74
C HIS A 434 19.32 7.25 23.07
N ILE A 435 20.41 6.50 23.28
CA ILE A 435 20.71 5.85 24.57
C ILE A 435 20.81 6.90 25.69
N ALA A 436 21.52 8.01 25.45
CA ALA A 436 21.61 9.09 26.44
C ALA A 436 20.23 9.70 26.77
N ASN A 437 19.35 9.84 25.78
CA ASN A 437 17.97 10.29 25.99
C ASN A 437 17.15 9.27 26.82
N LEU A 438 17.33 7.97 26.58
CA LEU A 438 16.69 6.92 27.38
C LEU A 438 17.17 6.95 28.82
N ASP A 439 18.49 7.03 29.06
CA ASP A 439 19.08 7.12 30.39
C ASP A 439 18.61 8.38 31.13
N LYS A 440 18.51 9.52 30.43
CA LYS A 440 17.96 10.76 30.99
C LYS A 440 16.49 10.63 31.37
N THR A 441 15.70 9.94 30.56
CA THR A 441 14.24 9.82 30.75
C THR A 441 13.88 8.81 31.84
N PHE A 442 14.64 7.72 31.94
CA PHE A 442 14.27 6.56 32.75
C PHE A 442 15.26 6.17 33.84
N GLY A 443 16.40 6.86 33.94
CA GLY A 443 17.49 6.51 34.82
C GLY A 443 18.54 5.64 34.12
N LYS A 444 19.81 5.94 34.41
CA LYS A 444 20.96 5.30 33.78
C LYS A 444 20.92 3.79 34.00
N GLY A 445 21.03 3.02 32.92
CA GLY A 445 21.18 1.58 33.00
C GLY A 445 19.91 0.78 33.24
N LYS A 446 18.73 1.41 33.29
CA LYS A 446 17.44 0.71 33.42
C LYS A 446 17.26 -0.43 32.40
N TYR A 447 17.73 -0.22 31.17
CA TYR A 447 17.60 -1.20 30.08
C TYR A 447 18.88 -2.05 29.88
N SER A 448 19.92 -1.85 30.71
CA SER A 448 21.20 -2.56 30.60
C SER A 448 21.23 -3.93 31.26
N ALA A 449 20.16 -4.33 31.95
CA ALA A 449 19.99 -5.63 32.61
C ALA A 449 19.59 -6.76 31.63
#